data_AF-T0ZBS0-F1
#
_entry.id   AF-T0ZBS0-F1
#
_cell.length_a   1.000
_cell.length_b   1.000
_cell.length_c   1.000
_cell.angle_alpha   90.00
_cell.angle_beta   90.00
_cell.angle_gamma   90.00
#
_symmetry.space_group_name_H-M   'P 1'
#
loop_
_entity.id
_entity.type
_entity.pdbx_description
1 polymer ?
#
loop_
_entity_poly.entity_id
_entity_poly.type
_entity_poly.pdbx_seq_one_letter_code
_entity_poly.pdbx_strand_id
1 'polypeptide(L)'
;LDLARLGDAVLAVTGALRINYAMLGNLEPALHAHVIPRYAGEPEALRTAHPWAYDWQAGAPFDPIVHGELLAQLRQQLDRAG
;
A
#
# COMPACT_ATOMS: atom_id res chain seq x y z
N LEU A 1 -1.39 16.44 -3.84
CA LEU A 1 -1.72 15.78 -5.12
C LEU A 1 -1.03 14.42 -5.20
N ASP A 2 0.24 14.35 -4.82
CA ASP A 2 1.10 13.17 -5.01
C ASP A 2 0.60 11.90 -4.30
N LEU A 3 0.21 11.99 -3.02
CA LEU A 3 -0.33 10.83 -2.30
C LEU A 3 -1.66 10.34 -2.88
N ALA A 4 -2.52 11.24 -3.37
CA ALA A 4 -3.76 10.85 -4.02
C ALA A 4 -3.46 10.08 -5.32
N ARG A 5 -2.57 10.61 -6.17
CA ARG A 5 -2.11 9.90 -7.39
C ARG A 5 -1.50 8.55 -7.07
N LEU A 6 -0.69 8.46 -6.01
CA LEU A 6 -0.09 7.21 -5.57
C LEU A 6 -1.16 6.20 -5.16
N GLY A 7 -2.12 6.58 -4.34
CA GLY A 7 -3.15 5.63 -3.95
C GLY A 7 -4.12 5.27 -5.08
N ASP A 8 -4.41 6.17 -6.02
CA ASP A 8 -5.18 5.83 -7.23
C ASP A 8 -4.44 4.77 -8.07
N ALA A 9 -3.12 4.94 -8.27
CA ALA A 9 -2.29 3.96 -8.94
C ALA A 9 -2.26 2.62 -8.19
N VAL A 10 -2.07 2.63 -6.87
CA VAL A 10 -2.11 1.42 -6.06
C VAL A 10 -3.46 0.74 -6.15
N LEU A 11 -4.57 1.49 -6.06
CA LEU A 11 -5.93 0.96 -6.16
C LEU A 11 -6.17 0.28 -7.51
N ALA A 12 -5.80 0.95 -8.61
CA ALA A 12 -5.98 0.45 -9.96
C ALA A 12 -5.15 -0.81 -10.25
N VAL A 13 -3.90 -0.86 -9.81
CA VAL A 13 -2.99 -1.99 -10.07
C VAL A 13 -3.36 -3.20 -9.21
N THR A 14 -3.70 -2.98 -7.94
CA THR A 14 -3.95 -4.08 -6.99
C THR A 14 -5.38 -4.60 -7.02
N GLY A 15 -6.33 -3.84 -7.59
CA GLY A 15 -7.76 -4.16 -7.46
C GLY A 15 -8.25 -4.13 -6.02
N ALA A 16 -7.56 -3.41 -5.14
CA ALA A 16 -7.94 -3.27 -3.74
C ALA A 16 -9.36 -2.73 -3.59
N LEU A 17 -10.02 -3.06 -2.48
CA LEU A 17 -11.34 -2.52 -2.13
C LEU A 17 -11.25 -1.03 -1.79
N ARG A 18 -10.17 -0.64 -1.10
CA ARG A 18 -9.89 0.74 -0.68
C ARG A 18 -8.42 0.92 -0.37
N ILE A 19 -8.00 2.17 -0.23
CA ILE A 19 -6.66 2.55 0.26
C ILE A 19 -6.77 3.14 1.66
N ASN A 20 -5.89 2.72 2.56
CA ASN A 20 -5.64 3.44 3.80
C ASN A 20 -4.38 4.29 3.69
N TYR A 21 -4.52 5.55 4.08
CA TYR A 21 -3.43 6.51 4.18
C TYR A 21 -3.14 6.79 5.64
N ALA A 22 -1.87 6.84 6.00
CA ALA A 22 -1.45 7.21 7.35
C ALA A 22 -0.12 7.94 7.32
N MET A 23 -0.02 9.03 8.08
CA MET A 23 1.22 9.75 8.35
C MET A 23 1.47 9.61 9.83
N LEU A 24 2.43 8.76 10.18
CA LEU A 24 2.90 8.60 11.55
C LEU A 24 4.30 9.21 11.66
N GLY A 25 4.96 9.03 12.80
CA GLY A 25 6.32 9.53 13.00
C GLY A 25 6.87 9.19 14.38
N ASN A 26 6.35 8.13 15.01
CA ASN A 26 6.69 7.81 16.40
C ASN A 26 8.13 7.30 16.55
N LEU A 27 8.69 6.67 15.49
CA LEU A 27 10.05 6.12 15.48
C LEU A 27 10.95 6.80 14.45
N GLU A 28 10.47 6.95 13.20
CA GLU A 28 11.21 7.63 12.13
C GLU A 28 10.75 9.09 12.04
N PRO A 29 11.64 10.07 12.33
CA PRO A 29 11.29 11.49 12.32
C PRO A 29 11.16 12.09 10.91
N ALA A 30 11.74 11.48 9.87
CA ALA A 30 11.56 11.97 8.51
C ALA A 30 10.07 11.93 8.12
N LEU A 31 9.55 13.01 7.52
CA LEU A 31 8.16 13.03 7.07
C LEU A 31 7.93 11.96 6.00
N HIS A 32 7.02 11.04 6.28
CA HIS A 32 6.64 9.98 5.36
C HIS A 32 5.15 9.66 5.51
N ALA A 33 4.60 8.98 4.50
CA ALA A 33 3.25 8.49 4.49
C ALA A 33 3.22 7.02 4.07
N HIS A 34 2.26 6.28 4.62
CA HIS A 34 1.97 4.91 4.25
C HIS A 34 0.72 4.90 3.36
N VAL A 35 0.79 4.15 2.26
CA VAL A 35 -0.32 3.91 1.33
C VAL A 35 -0.54 2.41 1.25
N ILE A 36 -1.61 1.93 1.87
CA ILE A 36 -1.81 0.49 2.12
C ILE A 36 -3.10 0.02 1.44
N PRO A 37 -3.02 -0.89 0.45
CA PRO A 37 -4.19 -1.50 -0.16
C PRO A 37 -4.91 -2.42 0.83
N ARG A 38 -6.25 -2.36 0.84
CA ARG A 38 -7.12 -3.19 1.68
C ARG A 38 -8.02 -4.04 0.79
N TYR A 39 -8.30 -5.28 1.19
CA TYR A 39 -8.99 -6.27 0.38
C TYR A 39 -10.21 -6.85 1.12
N ALA A 40 -11.25 -7.20 0.37
CA ALA A 40 -12.43 -7.85 0.95
C ALA A 40 -12.11 -9.23 1.58
N GLY A 41 -11.06 -9.90 1.09
CA GLY A 41 -10.60 -11.20 1.57
C GLY A 41 -9.76 -11.18 2.86
N GLU A 42 -9.51 -10.00 3.44
CA GLU A 42 -8.79 -9.90 4.72
C GLU A 42 -9.52 -10.67 5.84
N PRO A 43 -8.81 -11.18 6.87
CA PRO A 43 -9.44 -11.77 8.04
C PRO A 43 -10.47 -10.81 8.65
N GLU A 44 -11.64 -11.33 9.04
CA GLU A 44 -12.79 -10.50 9.44
C GLU A 44 -12.44 -9.45 10.52
N ALA A 45 -11.73 -9.88 11.57
CA ALA A 45 -11.29 -9.01 12.66
C ALA A 45 -10.33 -7.88 12.20
N LEU A 46 -9.61 -8.08 11.10
CA LEU A 46 -8.65 -7.10 10.59
C LEU A 46 -9.27 -6.15 9.56
N ARG A 47 -10.37 -6.52 8.90
CA ARG A 47 -11.03 -5.71 7.86
C ARG A 47 -11.34 -4.29 8.31
N THR A 48 -11.82 -4.13 9.55
CA THR A 48 -12.16 -2.82 10.13
C THR A 48 -11.06 -2.22 10.99
N ALA A 49 -10.01 -2.99 11.31
CA ALA A 49 -8.87 -2.51 12.07
C ALA A 49 -7.94 -1.62 11.23
N HIS A 50 -7.10 -0.84 11.94
CA HIS A 50 -6.04 -0.07 11.31
C HIS A 50 -4.93 -0.99 10.78
N PRO A 51 -4.17 -0.60 9.73
CA PRO A 51 -3.15 -1.46 9.12
C PRO A 51 -2.04 -1.94 10.07
N TRP A 52 -1.74 -1.20 11.15
CA TRP A 52 -0.79 -1.64 12.17
C TRP A 52 -1.29 -2.76 13.09
N ALA A 53 -2.54 -3.22 12.96
CA ALA A 53 -3.03 -4.39 13.68
C ALA A 53 -2.53 -5.72 13.08
N TYR A 54 -1.99 -5.68 11.86
CA TYR A 54 -1.35 -6.83 11.24
C TYR A 54 -0.04 -7.22 11.93
N ASP A 55 0.30 -8.52 11.87
CA ASP A 55 1.66 -8.96 12.16
C ASP A 55 2.55 -8.67 10.94
N TRP A 56 3.25 -7.53 11.00
CA TRP A 56 4.19 -7.11 9.96
C TRP A 56 5.46 -7.96 9.91
N GLN A 57 5.77 -8.73 10.97
CA GLN A 57 6.92 -9.64 10.98
C GLN A 57 6.61 -10.94 10.22
N ALA A 58 5.34 -11.30 10.09
CA ALA A 58 4.90 -12.42 9.26
C ALA A 58 4.90 -12.10 7.75
N GLY A 59 5.09 -10.84 7.37
CA GLY A 59 5.16 -10.43 5.97
C GLY A 59 6.41 -10.98 5.26
N ALA A 60 6.24 -11.47 4.03
CA ALA A 60 7.37 -11.88 3.21
C ALA A 60 8.26 -10.67 2.86
N PRO A 61 9.60 -10.82 2.86
CA PRO A 61 10.48 -9.78 2.38
C PRO A 61 10.24 -9.51 0.89
N PHE A 62 10.62 -8.33 0.42
CA PHE A 62 10.53 -8.03 -1.00
C PHE A 62 11.43 -8.95 -1.83
N ASP A 63 10.83 -9.68 -2.77
CA ASP A 63 11.51 -10.43 -3.81
C ASP A 63 11.25 -9.80 -5.20
N PRO A 64 12.29 -9.41 -5.96
CA PRO A 64 12.15 -8.88 -7.31
C PRO A 64 11.48 -9.83 -8.31
N ILE A 65 11.61 -11.14 -8.14
CA ILE A 65 10.99 -12.14 -9.01
C ILE A 65 9.48 -12.19 -8.74
N VAL A 66 9.08 -12.15 -7.46
CA VAL A 66 7.66 -12.25 -7.07
C VAL A 66 6.94 -10.91 -7.22
N HIS A 67 7.58 -9.81 -6.83
CA HIS A 67 6.95 -8.49 -6.72
C HIS A 67 7.37 -7.51 -7.82
N GLY A 68 8.31 -7.88 -8.70
CA GLY A 68 8.84 -6.99 -9.73
C GLY A 68 7.79 -6.53 -10.73
N GLU A 69 6.85 -7.43 -11.09
CA GLU A 69 5.74 -7.07 -11.99
C GLU A 69 4.84 -6.01 -11.36
N LEU A 70 4.43 -6.19 -10.10
CA LEU A 70 3.65 -5.20 -9.35
C LEU A 70 4.35 -3.84 -9.32
N LEU A 71 5.65 -3.82 -9.03
CA LEU A 71 6.44 -2.60 -9.03
C LEU A 71 6.48 -1.93 -10.41
N ALA A 72 6.64 -2.70 -11.48
CA ALA A 72 6.65 -2.19 -12.85
C ALA A 72 5.29 -1.58 -13.24
N GLN A 73 4.19 -2.26 -12.89
CA GLN A 73 2.84 -1.78 -13.14
C GLN A 73 2.54 -0.47 -12.38
N LEU A 74 2.97 -0.37 -11.12
CA LEU A 74 2.83 0.86 -10.33
C LEU A 74 3.58 2.04 -10.95
N ARG A 75 4.83 1.83 -11.37
CA ARG A 75 5.62 2.86 -12.08
C ARG A 75 4.90 3.33 -13.35
N GLN A 76 4.46 2.38 -14.17
CA GLN A 76 3.76 2.70 -15.41
C GLN A 76 2.46 3.50 -15.16
N GLN A 77 1.70 3.17 -14.12
CA GLN A 77 0.48 3.91 -13.79
C GLN A 77 0.78 5.32 -13.30
N LEU A 78 1.83 5.51 -12.49
CA LEU A 78 2.23 6.84 -12.01
C LEU A 78 2.68 7.75 -13.17
N ASP A 79 3.41 7.20 -14.14
CA ASP A 79 3.87 7.93 -15.33
C ASP A 79 2.70 8.36 -16.22
N ARG A 80 1.66 7.53 -16.35
CA ARG A 80 0.45 7.86 -17.15
C ARG A 80 -0.43 8.93 -16.51
N ALA A 81 -0.36 9.07 -15.19
CA ALA A 81 -1.15 10.04 -14.43
C ALA A 81 -0.48 11.42 -14.33
N GLY A 82 0.68 11.61 -14.96
CA GLY A 82 1.46 12.87 -14.98
C GLY A 82 1.32 13.59 -16.30
#